data_AF-A0A832SKE5-F1
#
_entry.id   AF-A0A832SKE5-F1
#
_cell.length_a   1.000
_cell.length_b   1.000
_cell.length_c   1.000
_cell.angle_alpha   90.00
_cell.angle_beta   90.00
_cell.angle_gamma   90.00
#
_symmetry.space_group_name_H-M   'P 1'
#
loop_
_entity.id
_entity.type
_entity.pdbx_description
1 polymer ?
#
loop_
_entity_poly.entity_id
_entity_poly.type
_entity_poly.pdbx_seq_one_letter_code
_entity_poly.pdbx_strand_id
1 'polypeptide(L)' 'YLNELRGEFNGYSYQLKKLNKALVKTNSTEEQLEIIEQIDALADKMEKNQKQSVKVTHSRLKQRKKKSKI' A
#
# COMPACT_ATOMS: atom_id res chain seq x y z
N TYR A 1 -6.16 -0.06 -14.14
CA TYR A 1 -4.95 0.51 -13.49
C TYR A 1 -5.18 1.31 -12.20
N LEU A 2 -5.58 2.61 -12.19
CA LEU A 2 -5.74 3.33 -10.89
C LEU A 2 -6.72 2.63 -9.91
N ASN A 3 -7.80 2.03 -10.44
CA ASN A 3 -8.73 1.26 -9.61
C ASN A 3 -8.11 -0.02 -9.04
N GLU A 4 -7.22 -0.69 -9.79
CA GLU A 4 -6.48 -1.86 -9.30
C GLU A 4 -5.51 -1.44 -8.19
N LEU A 5 -4.73 -0.38 -8.40
CA LEU A 5 -3.81 0.14 -7.38
C LEU A 5 -4.54 0.52 -6.09
N ARG A 6 -5.74 1.12 -6.20
CA ARG A 6 -6.60 1.41 -5.04
C ARG A 6 -7.09 0.13 -4.36
N GLY A 7 -7.48 -0.88 -5.14
CA GLY A 7 -7.90 -2.19 -4.62
C GLY A 7 -6.79 -2.88 -3.84
N GLU A 8 -5.58 -2.92 -4.40
CA GLU A 8 -4.39 -3.44 -3.74
C GLU A 8 -4.09 -2.71 -2.43
N PHE A 9 -4.10 -1.37 -2.45
CA PHE A 9 -3.84 -0.56 -1.25
C PHE A 9 -4.86 -0.81 -0.13
N ASN A 10 -6.13 -1.00 -0.47
CA ASN A 10 -7.16 -1.40 0.49
C ASN A 10 -6.89 -2.81 1.06
N GLY A 11 -6.43 -3.73 0.22
CA GLY A 11 -5.99 -5.06 0.64
C GLY A 11 -4.84 -4.99 1.65
N TYR A 12 -3.81 -4.19 1.38
CA TYR A 12 -2.70 -3.98 2.30
C TYR A 12 -3.18 -3.36 3.62
N SER A 13 -4.04 -2.35 3.56
CA SER A 13 -4.59 -1.70 4.77
C SER A 13 -5.37 -2.69 5.66
N TYR A 14 -6.11 -3.61 5.05
CA TYR A 14 -6.80 -4.67 5.78
C TYR A 14 -5.84 -5.68 6.41
N GLN A 15 -4.77 -6.07 5.70
CA GLN A 15 -3.73 -6.95 6.23
C GLN A 15 -2.99 -6.30 7.40
N LEU A 16 -2.61 -5.02 7.28
CA LEU A 16 -1.95 -4.26 8.33
C LEU A 16 -2.79 -4.20 9.60
N LYS A 17 -4.11 -3.97 9.47
CA LYS A 17 -5.04 -4.00 10.60
C LYS A 17 -5.07 -5.36 11.31
N LYS A 18 -4.98 -6.46 10.56
CA LYS A 18 -4.93 -7.82 11.13
C LYS A 18 -3.61 -8.06 11.87
N LEU A 19 -2.49 -7.72 11.25
CA LEU A 19 -1.15 -7.89 11.84
C LEU A 19 -1.01 -7.09 13.14
N ASN A 20 -1.42 -5.82 13.14
CA ASN A 20 -1.40 -4.99 14.35
C ASN A 20 -2.26 -5.59 15.47
N LYS A 21 -3.42 -6.15 15.13
CA LYS A 21 -4.28 -6.81 16.12
C LYS A 21 -3.65 -8.11 16.64
N ALA A 22 -2.94 -8.86 15.81
CA ALA A 22 -2.22 -10.06 16.21
C ALA A 22 -1.04 -9.71 17.13
N LEU A 23 -0.26 -8.69 16.77
CA LEU A 23 0.91 -8.21 17.51
C LEU A 23 0.57 -7.91 18.99
N VAL A 24 -0.53 -7.18 19.21
CA VAL A 24 -0.97 -6.79 20.57
C VAL A 24 -1.56 -7.95 21.36
N LYS A 25 -1.94 -9.05 20.70
CA LYS A 25 -2.58 -10.21 21.34
C LYS A 25 -1.63 -11.33 21.68
N THR A 26 -0.50 -11.44 20.99
CA THR A 26 0.48 -12.49 21.28
C THR A 26 1.34 -12.12 22.48
N ASN A 27 1.64 -13.12 23.31
CA ASN A 27 2.57 -13.02 24.44
C ASN A 27 3.95 -13.63 24.10
N SER A 28 4.12 -14.16 22.88
CA SER A 28 5.39 -14.74 22.43
C SER A 28 6.24 -13.66 21.77
N THR A 29 7.44 -13.43 22.29
CA THR A 29 8.39 -12.48 21.70
C THR A 29 8.80 -12.89 20.28
N GLU A 30 8.92 -14.18 20.01
CA GLU A 30 9.29 -14.69 18.69
C GLU A 30 8.17 -14.43 17.67
N GLU A 31 6.92 -14.70 18.03
CA GLU A 31 5.77 -14.36 17.17
C GLU A 31 5.63 -12.84 16.97
N GLN A 32 5.92 -12.04 18.00
CA GLN A 32 5.91 -10.58 17.87
C GLN A 32 6.93 -10.11 16.82
N LEU A 33 8.14 -10.68 16.84
CA LEU A 33 9.19 -10.36 15.87
C LEU A 33 8.77 -10.75 14.45
N GLU A 34 8.23 -11.96 14.25
CA GLU A 34 7.73 -12.38 12.94
C GLU A 34 6.61 -11.47 12.42
N ILE A 35 5.70 -11.03 13.29
CA ILE A 35 4.62 -10.11 12.90
C ILE A 35 5.19 -8.74 12.52
N ILE A 36 6.22 -8.24 13.23
CA ILE A 36 6.90 -6.98 12.89
C ILE A 36 7.55 -7.08 11.51
N GLU A 37 8.28 -8.16 11.21
CA GLU A 37 8.88 -8.36 9.89
C GLU A 37 7.83 -8.39 8.77
N GLN A 38 6.67 -9.01 9.02
CA GLN A 38 5.54 -9.00 8.07
C GLN A 38 4.96 -7.60 7.87
N ILE A 39 4.91 -6.78 8.92
CA ILE A 39 4.47 -5.38 8.84
C ILE A 39 5.45 -4.57 7.98
N ASP A 40 6.76 -4.73 8.19
CA ASP A 40 7.79 -4.03 7.41
C ASP A 40 7.73 -4.40 5.93
N ALA A 41 7.65 -5.70 5.62
CA ALA A 41 7.49 -6.17 4.25
C ALA A 41 6.18 -5.67 3.59
N LEU A 42 5.12 -5.49 4.37
CA LEU A 42 3.86 -4.94 3.89
C LEU A 42 3.97 -3.42 3.64
N ALA A 43 4.65 -2.69 4.52
CA ALA A 43 4.89 -1.25 4.39
C ALA A 43 5.65 -0.94 3.10
N ASP A 44 6.68 -1.73 2.76
CA ASP A 44 7.42 -1.62 1.50
C ASP A 44 6.51 -1.77 0.27
N LYS A 45 5.57 -2.73 0.31
CA LYS A 45 4.61 -2.94 -0.77
C LYS A 45 3.63 -1.77 -0.89
N MET A 46 3.14 -1.26 0.24
CA MET A 46 2.27 -0.09 0.29
C MET A 46 2.96 1.15 -0.29
N GLU A 47 4.22 1.39 0.06
CA GLU A 47 5.00 2.52 -0.44
C GLU A 47 5.20 2.45 -1.96
N LYS A 48 5.58 1.27 -2.48
CA LYS A 48 5.73 1.04 -3.93
C LYS A 48 4.42 1.27 -4.68
N ASN A 49 3.30 0.76 -4.16
CA ASN A 49 1.98 0.97 -4.76
C ASN A 49 1.61 2.46 -4.77
N GLN A 50 1.83 3.17 -3.66
CA GLN A 50 1.54 4.60 -3.57
C GLN A 50 2.38 5.43 -4.57
N LYS A 51 3.69 5.16 -4.66
CA LYS A 51 4.58 5.79 -5.66
C LYS A 51 4.07 5.58 -7.08
N GLN A 52 3.63 4.36 -7.39
CA GLN A 52 3.08 4.04 -8.72
C GLN A 52 1.75 4.76 -8.99
N SER A 53 0.86 4.83 -8.00
CA SER A 53 -0.40 5.57 -8.09
C SER A 53 -0.19 7.05 -8.41
N VAL A 54 0.77 7.68 -7.73
CA VAL A 54 1.17 9.07 -7.97
C VAL A 54 1.72 9.25 -9.39
N LYS A 55 2.63 8.36 -9.84
CA LYS A 55 3.21 8.40 -11.19
C LYS A 55 2.13 8.33 -12.28
N VAL A 56 1.17 7.42 -12.14
CA VAL A 56 0.06 7.24 -13.09
C VAL A 56 -0.84 8.47 -13.09
N THR A 57 -1.17 9.00 -11.91
CA THR A 57 -2.01 10.19 -11.77
C THR A 57 -1.37 11.39 -12.45
N HIS A 58 -0.09 11.65 -12.22
CA HIS A 58 0.64 12.72 -12.90
C HIS A 58 0.69 12.52 -14.42
N SER A 59 0.92 11.29 -14.89
CA SER A 59 0.91 10.98 -16.32
C SER A 59 -0.44 11.30 -16.98
N ARG A 60 -1.54 10.86 -16.35
CA ARG A 60 -2.91 11.14 -16.82
C ARG A 60 -3.23 12.63 -16.82
N LEU A 61 -2.82 13.38 -15.80
CA LEU A 61 -2.99 14.83 -15.75
C LEU A 61 -2.24 15.54 -16.89
N LYS A 62 -0.98 15.13 -17.16
CA LYS A 62 -0.21 15.65 -18.30
C LYS A 62 -0.89 15.36 -19.64
N GLN A 63 -1.40 14.14 -19.83
CA GLN A 63 -2.14 13.77 -21.05
C GLN A 63 -3.41 14.60 -21.22
N ARG A 64 -4.19 14.82 -20.15
CA ARG A 64 -5.39 15.67 -20.20
C ARG A 64 -5.06 17.12 -20.58
N LYS A 65 -4.01 17.70 -19.98
CA LYS A 65 -3.54 19.06 -20.33
C LYS A 65 -3.09 19.17 -21.79
N LYS A 66 -2.42 18.15 -22.34
CA LYS A 66 -2.03 18.11 -23.76
C LYS A 66 -3.25 18.05 -24.67
N LYS A 67 -4.23 17.19 -24.36
CA LYS A 67 -5.47 17.07 -25.14
C LYS A 67 -6.33 18.35 -25.13
N SER A 68 -6.29 19.12 -24.04
CA SER A 68 -7.06 20.37 -23.91
C SER A 68 -6.44 21.58 -24.65
N LYS A 69 -5.21 21.44 -25.15
CA LYS A 69 -4.50 22.49 -25.93
C LYS A 69 -4.64 22.30 -27.45
N ILE A 70 -5.31 21.22 -27.87
CA ILE A 70 -5.66 20.87 -29.24
C ILE A 70 -7.15 21.17 -29.38
#